data_AF-I8XJ08-F1
#
_entry.id   AF-I8XJ08-F1
#
_cell.length_a   1.000
_cell.length_b   1.000
_cell.length_c   1.000
_cell.angle_alpha   90.00
_cell.angle_beta   90.00
_cell.angle_gamma   90.00
#
_symmetry.space_group_name_H-M   'P 1'
#
loop_
_entity.id
_entity.type
_entity.pdbx_description
1 polymer ?
#
loop_
_entity_poly.entity_id
_entity_poly.type
_entity_poly.pdbx_seq_one_letter_code
_entity_poly.pdbx_strand_id
1 'polypeptide(L)'
;MNLLMNILWLLLGGIFTAVEYLIASFLMMITIIGIPFGLQTLKMALLALYPFGKEVRSCPDSGGCLSILMNILWIFLGGIWISLSHLVFGVLLSITIIGLPFGIQHFKLAGLALTPFGKEIVDKR
;
A
#
# COMPACT_ATOMS: atom_id res chain seq x y z
N MET A 1 -0.86 -14.90 -11.46
CA MET A 1 -2.06 -14.15 -11.00
C MET A 1 -2.96 -15.06 -10.18
N ASN A 2 -3.34 -14.66 -8.97
CA ASN A 2 -4.25 -15.43 -8.10
C ASN A 2 -5.64 -14.77 -8.06
N LEU A 3 -6.43 -14.96 -9.11
CA LEU A 3 -7.73 -14.28 -9.30
C LEU A 3 -8.66 -14.45 -8.10
N LEU A 4 -8.84 -15.69 -7.64
CA LEU A 4 -9.73 -16.02 -6.51
C LEU A 4 -9.35 -15.25 -5.23
N MET A 5 -8.06 -15.22 -4.89
CA MET A 5 -7.57 -14.50 -3.70
C MET A 5 -7.78 -13.00 -3.82
N ASN A 6 -7.59 -12.41 -5.00
CA ASN A 6 -7.84 -10.99 -5.22
C ASN A 6 -9.33 -10.63 -5.12
N ILE A 7 -10.23 -11.50 -5.60
CA ILE A 7 -11.68 -11.29 -5.45
C ILE A 7 -12.07 -11.32 -3.96
N LEU A 8 -11.63 -12.33 -3.21
CA LEU A 8 -11.90 -12.43 -1.78
C LEU A 8 -11.31 -11.25 -1.00
N TRP A 9 -10.08 -10.86 -1.35
CA TRP A 9 -9.41 -9.71 -0.77
C TRP A 9 -10.19 -8.40 -0.92
N LEU A 10 -10.70 -8.12 -2.13
CA LEU A 10 -11.48 -6.91 -2.39
C LEU A 10 -12.70 -6.82 -1.47
N LEU A 11 -13.38 -7.96 -1.24
CA LEU A 11 -14.55 -8.04 -0.37
C LEU A 11 -14.21 -7.91 1.12
N LEU A 12 -13.03 -8.39 1.53
CA LEU A 12 -12.64 -8.50 2.95
C LEU A 12 -11.96 -7.26 3.53
N GLY A 13 -11.73 -6.21 2.74
CA GLY A 13 -11.05 -5.00 3.21
C GLY A 13 -10.22 -4.29 2.15
N GLY A 14 -9.84 -5.00 1.09
CA GLY A 14 -8.98 -4.50 0.02
C GLY A 14 -9.53 -3.24 -0.64
N ILE A 15 -10.83 -3.23 -0.96
CA ILE A 15 -11.47 -2.07 -1.61
C ILE A 15 -11.39 -0.80 -0.76
N PHE A 16 -11.55 -0.90 0.56
CA PHE A 16 -11.50 0.25 1.45
C PHE A 16 -10.09 0.86 1.46
N THR A 17 -9.06 0.04 1.61
CA THR A 17 -7.67 0.53 1.58
C THR A 17 -7.27 1.06 0.20
N ALA A 18 -7.76 0.46 -0.89
CA ALA A 18 -7.52 0.97 -2.24
C ALA A 18 -8.15 2.35 -2.47
N VAL A 19 -9.39 2.54 -2.01
CA VAL A 19 -10.08 3.84 -2.05
C VAL A 19 -9.37 4.87 -1.18
N GLU A 20 -8.89 4.49 0.01
CA GLU A 20 -8.11 5.36 0.88
C GLU A 20 -6.83 5.87 0.20
N TYR A 21 -6.06 4.99 -0.45
CA TYR A 21 -4.90 5.40 -1.25
C TYR A 21 -5.30 6.30 -2.43
N LEU A 22 -6.42 6.02 -3.09
CA LEU A 22 -6.89 6.81 -4.22
C LEU A 22 -7.29 8.23 -3.79
N ILE A 23 -8.00 8.37 -2.68
CA ILE A 23 -8.36 9.67 -2.10
C ILE A 23 -7.09 10.43 -1.69
N ALA A 24 -6.17 9.78 -0.97
CA ALA A 24 -4.89 10.38 -0.58
C ALA A 24 -4.10 10.85 -1.80
N SER A 25 -4.12 10.05 -2.89
CA SER A 25 -3.45 10.39 -4.14
C SER A 25 -3.99 11.69 -4.74
N PHE A 26 -5.30 11.81 -4.91
CA PHE A 26 -5.92 13.02 -5.44
C PHE A 26 -5.71 14.23 -4.54
N LEU A 27 -5.83 14.07 -3.21
CA LEU A 27 -5.57 15.15 -2.26
C LEU A 27 -4.16 15.70 -2.37
N MET A 28 -3.15 14.83 -2.48
CA MET A 28 -1.76 15.24 -2.64
C MET A 28 -1.54 15.98 -3.97
N MET A 29 -2.19 15.54 -5.05
CA MET A 29 -2.08 16.17 -6.37
C MET A 29 -2.74 17.55 -6.47
N ILE A 30 -3.49 18.02 -5.46
CA ILE A 30 -4.00 19.40 -5.42
C ILE A 30 -2.84 20.41 -5.36
N THR A 31 -1.71 20.02 -4.77
CA THR A 31 -0.53 20.89 -4.67
C THR A 31 0.57 20.41 -5.61
N ILE A 32 1.32 21.34 -6.21
CA ILE A 32 2.45 21.00 -7.09
C ILE A 32 3.50 20.16 -6.35
N ILE A 33 3.74 20.47 -5.08
CA ILE A 33 4.72 19.76 -4.22
C ILE A 33 4.23 18.33 -3.88
N GLY A 34 2.91 18.13 -3.77
CA GLY A 34 2.32 16.84 -3.43
C GLY A 34 2.17 15.87 -4.60
N ILE A 35 2.25 16.34 -5.85
CA ILE A 35 2.19 15.49 -7.06
C ILE A 35 3.07 14.23 -6.98
N PRO A 36 4.36 14.27 -6.63
CA PRO A 36 5.18 13.05 -6.51
C PRO A 36 4.63 12.04 -5.50
N PHE A 37 4.06 12.51 -4.37
CA PHE A 37 3.41 11.64 -3.38
C PHE A 37 2.10 11.06 -3.90
N GLY A 38 1.33 11.88 -4.61
CA GLY A 38 0.10 11.43 -5.26
C GLY A 38 0.34 10.32 -6.27
N LEU A 39 1.36 10.45 -7.12
CA LEU A 39 1.72 9.42 -8.08
C LEU A 39 2.18 8.11 -7.40
N GLN A 40 2.95 8.21 -6.31
CA GLN A 40 3.40 7.01 -5.60
C GLN A 40 2.25 6.29 -4.88
N THR A 41 1.36 7.04 -4.24
CA THR A 41 0.17 6.49 -3.58
C THR A 41 -0.84 5.92 -4.58
N LEU A 42 -0.90 6.45 -5.80
CA LEU A 42 -1.72 5.85 -6.86
C LEU A 42 -1.25 4.44 -7.24
N LYS A 43 0.08 4.22 -7.31
CA LYS A 43 0.65 2.88 -7.52
C LYS A 43 0.29 1.94 -6.36
N MET A 44 0.29 2.47 -5.14
CA MET A 44 -0.14 1.74 -3.95
C MET A 44 -1.62 1.39 -3.99
N ALA A 45 -2.48 2.28 -4.49
CA ALA A 45 -3.90 2.01 -4.71
C ALA A 45 -4.10 0.82 -5.67
N LEU A 46 -3.36 0.81 -6.79
CA LEU A 46 -3.39 -0.31 -7.74
C LEU A 46 -2.91 -1.62 -7.11
N LEU A 47 -1.84 -1.59 -6.32
CA LEU A 47 -1.39 -2.76 -5.57
C LEU A 47 -2.44 -3.22 -4.55
N ALA A 48 -3.09 -2.29 -3.86
CA ALA A 48 -4.14 -2.60 -2.89
C ALA A 48 -5.40 -3.17 -3.54
N LEU A 49 -5.67 -2.94 -4.83
CA LEU A 49 -6.78 -3.58 -5.54
C LEU A 49 -6.51 -5.07 -5.79
N TYR A 50 -5.28 -5.46 -6.13
CA TYR A 50 -4.95 -6.85 -6.47
C TYR A 50 -3.53 -7.25 -6.00
N PRO A 51 -3.31 -7.36 -4.69
CA PRO A 51 -1.96 -7.56 -4.17
C PRO A 51 -1.44 -8.99 -4.38
N PHE A 52 -2.31 -9.97 -4.59
CA PHE A 52 -1.90 -11.36 -4.71
C PHE A 52 -1.32 -11.67 -6.10
N GLY A 53 -0.09 -12.20 -6.09
CA GLY A 53 0.70 -12.42 -7.31
C GLY A 53 1.64 -11.26 -7.64
N LYS A 54 1.72 -10.25 -6.78
CA LYS A 54 2.71 -9.18 -6.85
C LYS A 54 3.82 -9.39 -5.80
N GLU A 55 5.01 -8.93 -6.13
CA GLU A 55 6.17 -8.87 -5.26
C GLU A 55 6.67 -7.44 -5.21
N VAL A 56 7.07 -6.97 -4.02
CA VAL A 56 7.59 -5.62 -3.83
C VAL A 56 9.07 -5.72 -3.50
N ARG A 57 9.90 -5.17 -4.38
CA ARG A 57 11.36 -5.19 -4.27
C ARG A 57 11.87 -3.81 -3.88
N SER A 58 12.90 -3.77 -3.04
CA SER A 58 13.64 -2.54 -2.79
C SER A 58 14.59 -2.30 -3.96
N CYS A 59 14.55 -1.11 -4.55
CA CYS A 59 15.41 -0.74 -5.68
C CYS A 59 16.38 0.36 -5.22
N PRO A 60 17.63 0.01 -4.86
CA PRO A 60 18.61 0.99 -4.34
C PRO A 60 18.87 2.15 -5.30
N ASP A 61 18.80 1.89 -6.60
CA ASP A 61 19.07 2.88 -7.66
C ASP A 61 17.90 3.85 -7.89
N SER A 62 16.72 3.58 -7.31
CA SER A 62 15.53 4.42 -7.46
C SER A 62 15.49 5.55 -6.41
N GLY A 63 16.42 6.50 -6.54
CA GLY A 63 16.35 7.81 -5.88
C GLY A 63 17.16 7.99 -4.59
N GLY A 64 17.89 6.98 -4.10
CA GLY A 64 18.86 7.13 -2.99
C GLY A 64 18.34 7.95 -1.80
N CYS A 65 19.09 8.98 -1.39
CA CYS A 65 18.75 9.89 -0.27
C CYS A 65 17.39 10.59 -0.43
N LEU A 66 16.96 10.88 -1.67
CA LEU A 66 15.66 11.52 -1.93
C LEU A 66 14.50 10.62 -1.51
N SER A 67 14.62 9.30 -1.70
CA SER A 67 13.58 8.35 -1.28
C SER A 67 13.39 8.34 0.25
N ILE A 68 14.49 8.48 1.00
CA ILE A 68 14.47 8.57 2.46
C ILE A 68 13.74 9.84 2.88
N LEU A 69 14.10 11.00 2.29
CA LEU A 69 13.44 12.27 2.58
C LEU A 69 11.94 12.22 2.27
N MET A 70 11.57 11.68 1.11
CA MET A 70 10.17 11.51 0.71
C MET A 70 9.41 10.58 1.67
N ASN A 71 10.01 9.47 2.09
CA ASN A 71 9.40 8.57 3.08
C ASN A 71 9.20 9.26 4.43
N ILE A 72 10.18 10.04 4.91
CA ILE A 72 10.06 10.80 6.17
C ILE A 72 8.89 11.78 6.11
N LEU A 73 8.79 12.58 5.04
CA LEU A 73 7.67 13.52 4.86
C LEU A 73 6.34 12.77 4.76
N TRP A 74 6.31 11.68 3.98
CA TRP A 74 5.10 10.89 3.75
C TRP A 74 4.53 10.26 5.01
N ILE A 75 5.38 9.74 5.90
CA ILE A 75 4.97 9.10 7.16
C ILE A 75 4.00 10.00 7.94
N PHE A 76 4.30 11.30 8.05
CA PHE A 76 3.46 12.26 8.76
C PHE A 76 2.22 12.69 7.98
N LEU A 77 2.33 12.76 6.65
CA LEU A 77 1.26 13.25 5.79
C LEU A 77 0.14 12.22 5.59
N GLY A 78 0.49 10.95 5.36
CA GLY A 78 -0.47 9.91 5.00
C GLY A 78 -0.03 8.50 5.38
N GLY A 79 1.29 8.26 5.50
CA GLY A 79 1.83 6.92 5.73
C GLY A 79 1.31 6.27 7.01
N ILE A 80 1.33 6.97 8.15
CA ILE A 80 0.84 6.42 9.43
C ILE A 80 -0.65 6.12 9.35
N TRP A 81 -1.46 7.02 8.79
CA TRP A 81 -2.91 6.89 8.73
C TRP A 81 -3.33 5.66 7.93
N ILE A 82 -2.78 5.49 6.72
CA ILE A 82 -3.08 4.33 5.86
C ILE A 82 -2.48 3.04 6.44
N SER A 83 -1.30 3.11 7.05
CA SER A 83 -0.69 1.97 7.74
C SER A 83 -1.57 1.48 8.90
N LEU A 84 -2.15 2.40 9.69
CA LEU A 84 -3.09 2.07 10.76
C LEU A 84 -4.36 1.40 10.22
N SER A 85 -4.93 1.90 9.12
CA SER A 85 -6.06 1.25 8.43
C SER A 85 -5.72 -0.21 8.07
N HIS A 86 -4.53 -0.45 7.49
CA HIS A 86 -4.07 -1.81 7.23
C HIS A 86 -3.87 -2.64 8.51
N LEU A 87 -3.32 -2.07 9.58
CA LEU A 87 -3.14 -2.78 10.86
C LEU A 87 -4.49 -3.21 11.45
N VAL A 88 -5.51 -2.34 11.41
CA VAL A 88 -6.87 -2.64 11.89
C VAL A 88 -7.48 -3.80 11.10
N PHE A 89 -7.50 -3.73 9.76
CA PHE A 89 -7.97 -4.86 8.94
C PHE A 89 -7.14 -6.12 9.15
N GLY A 90 -5.83 -5.98 9.29
CA GLY A 90 -4.90 -7.08 9.55
C GLY A 90 -5.25 -7.84 10.82
N VAL A 91 -5.47 -7.13 11.92
CA VAL A 91 -5.88 -7.70 13.21
C VAL A 91 -7.27 -8.34 13.11
N LEU A 92 -8.26 -7.61 12.55
CA LEU A 92 -9.63 -8.10 12.43
C LEU A 92 -9.72 -9.41 11.64
N LEU A 93 -9.05 -9.49 10.49
CA LEU A 93 -9.06 -10.69 9.65
C LEU A 93 -8.27 -11.85 10.28
N SER A 94 -7.24 -11.55 11.07
CA SER A 94 -6.43 -12.56 11.76
C SER A 94 -7.15 -13.26 12.92
N ILE A 95 -8.34 -12.79 13.33
CA ILE A 95 -9.18 -13.46 14.35
C ILE A 95 -9.65 -14.83 13.87
N THR A 96 -9.77 -15.03 12.56
CA THR A 96 -10.26 -16.29 11.97
C THR A 96 -9.16 -17.01 11.20
N ILE A 97 -9.20 -18.34 11.18
CA ILE A 97 -8.26 -19.17 10.40
C ILE A 97 -8.36 -18.84 8.90
N ILE A 98 -9.58 -18.58 8.41
CA ILE A 98 -9.85 -18.25 7.00
C ILE A 98 -9.31 -16.85 6.64
N GLY A 99 -9.45 -15.88 7.54
CA GLY A 99 -9.02 -14.50 7.33
C GLY A 99 -7.51 -14.27 7.50
N LEU A 100 -6.82 -15.14 8.25
CA LEU A 100 -5.38 -15.07 8.51
C LEU A 100 -4.50 -14.78 7.27
N PRO A 101 -4.65 -15.46 6.12
CA PRO A 101 -3.84 -15.14 4.92
C PRO A 101 -4.03 -13.69 4.42
N PHE A 102 -5.25 -13.15 4.53
CA PHE A 102 -5.54 -11.77 4.15
C PHE A 102 -5.02 -10.78 5.21
N GLY A 103 -5.11 -11.15 6.49
CA GLY A 103 -4.54 -10.37 7.59
C GLY A 103 -3.02 -10.18 7.43
N ILE A 104 -2.30 -11.25 7.12
CA ILE A 104 -0.86 -11.20 6.81
C ILE A 104 -0.57 -10.28 5.62
N GLN A 105 -1.43 -10.29 4.59
CA GLN A 105 -1.27 -9.41 3.45
C GLN A 105 -1.49 -7.94 3.83
N HIS A 106 -2.47 -7.63 4.67
CA HIS A 106 -2.64 -6.30 5.25
C HIS A 106 -1.41 -5.85 6.04
N PHE A 107 -0.80 -6.71 6.87
CA PHE A 107 0.43 -6.35 7.60
C PHE A 107 1.62 -6.04 6.68
N LYS A 108 1.76 -6.77 5.57
CA LYS A 108 2.79 -6.46 4.55
C LYS A 108 2.55 -5.10 3.91
N LEU A 109 1.30 -4.81 3.55
CA LEU A 109 0.93 -3.51 2.99
C LEU A 109 1.03 -2.39 4.03
N ALA A 110 0.80 -2.65 5.32
CA ALA A 110 0.99 -1.68 6.39
C ALA A 110 2.45 -1.20 6.48
N GLY A 111 3.41 -2.13 6.42
CA GLY A 111 4.83 -1.76 6.39
C GLY A 111 5.22 -1.00 5.12
N LEU A 112 4.64 -1.40 3.99
CA LEU A 112 4.86 -0.72 2.70
C LEU A 112 4.23 0.68 2.65
N ALA A 113 3.08 0.87 3.30
CA ALA A 113 2.39 2.16 3.41
C ALA A 113 3.25 3.23 4.09
N LEU A 114 4.08 2.82 5.06
CA LEU A 114 4.99 3.72 5.77
C LEU A 114 6.14 4.18 4.88
N THR A 115 6.68 3.28 4.05
CA THR A 115 7.87 3.56 3.23
C THR A 115 7.69 3.16 1.76
N PRO A 116 6.77 3.82 1.03
CA PRO A 116 6.43 3.41 -0.33
C PRO A 116 7.48 3.83 -1.36
N PHE A 117 8.34 4.81 -1.06
CA PHE A 117 9.36 5.29 -2.00
C PHE A 117 10.59 4.36 -1.99
N GLY A 118 11.23 4.22 -3.16
CA GLY A 118 12.35 3.30 -3.37
C GLY A 118 11.92 1.83 -3.55
N LYS A 119 10.64 1.62 -3.88
CA LYS A 119 10.01 0.30 -4.03
C LYS A 119 9.49 0.11 -5.45
N GLU A 120 9.71 -1.07 -5.99
CA GLU A 120 9.19 -1.51 -7.28
C GLU A 120 8.23 -2.68 -7.11
N ILE A 121 7.12 -2.64 -7.84
CA ILE A 121 6.07 -3.66 -7.80
C ILE A 121 6.21 -4.50 -9.06
N VAL A 122 6.61 -5.77 -8.89
CA VAL A 122 6.81 -6.72 -9.99
C VAL A 122 5.83 -7.87 -9.88
N ASP A 123 5.59 -8.57 -10.98
CA ASP A 123 4.83 -9.81 -10.96
C ASP A 123 5.67 -10.95 -10.34
N LYS A 124 5.04 -11.69 -9.43
CA LYS A 124 5.64 -12.88 -8.82
C LYS A 124 5.60 -14.00 -9.86
N ARG A 125 6.79 -14.51 -10.22
CA ARG A 125 6.95 -15.68 -11.09
C ARG A 125 6.44 -16.95 -10.42
#